data_AF-A0A1V5LWV9-F1
#
_entry.id   AF-A0A1V5LWV9-F1
#
_cell.length_a   1.000
_cell.length_b   1.000
_cell.length_c   1.000
_cell.angle_alpha   90.00
_cell.angle_beta   90.00
_cell.angle_gamma   90.00
#
_symmetry.space_group_name_H-M   'P 1'
#
loop_
_entity.id
_entity.type
_entity.pdbx_description
1 polymer ?
#
loop_
_entity_poly.entity_id
_entity_poly.type
_entity_poly.pdbx_seq_one_letter_code
_entity_poly.pdbx_strand_id
1 'polypeptide(L)'
;MLATAGDESFVMFAMVPQQALLIHGALLLLGIVAGVTTDLVIGRRFDQYLMACQGLTLHPDHHETLVTDTTPWWQHWRHCSMSRGVLGVGLLALLMGIITGEIGPPEWNWLRVTIVLTIGIALGIVMTVSDHFLEEHLWRHVVIQHIPRVFAWTLGSLVLLHLVTTHLDVAPLLRHGVWVMLSIACLVGVIPESGPHLVFVTLFAQGLIPLSVLLANSIVQDGHGMLPLLAHSRRAFLVVKAINILIAMLVGGIMILGGR
;
A
#
# COMPACT_ATOMS: atom_id res chain seq x y z
N MET A 1 10.81 9.39 2.15
CA MET A 1 9.85 8.31 1.80
C MET A 1 8.90 7.97 2.95
N LEU A 2 9.03 8.56 4.15
CA LEU A 2 8.13 8.33 5.29
C LEU A 2 6.61 8.36 5.04
N ALA A 3 6.12 9.11 4.05
CA ALA A 3 4.69 9.25 3.78
C ALA A 3 4.18 8.30 2.68
N THR A 4 4.95 7.29 2.29
CA THR A 4 4.49 6.28 1.33
C THR A 4 3.81 5.14 2.07
N ALA A 5 2.53 4.92 1.80
CA ALA A 5 1.78 3.80 2.34
C ALA A 5 1.55 2.75 1.24
N GLY A 6 1.66 1.46 1.57
CA GLY A 6 1.39 0.36 0.65
C GLY A 6 -0.08 -0.09 0.67
N ASP A 7 -0.34 -1.25 0.08
CA ASP A 7 -1.68 -1.86 -0.04
C ASP A 7 -2.31 -2.20 1.32
N GLU A 8 -1.52 -2.30 2.38
CA GLU A 8 -1.97 -2.41 3.77
C GLU A 8 -2.96 -1.32 4.19
N SER A 9 -2.90 -0.15 3.54
CA SER A 9 -3.73 1.01 3.84
C SER A 9 -5.20 0.66 3.68
N PHE A 10 -5.56 -0.13 2.67
CA PHE A 10 -6.92 -0.60 2.45
C PHE A 10 -7.44 -1.40 3.64
N VAL A 11 -6.60 -2.26 4.22
CA VAL A 11 -6.95 -3.07 5.39
C VAL A 11 -7.06 -2.20 6.63
N MET A 12 -6.17 -1.22 6.80
CA MET A 12 -6.26 -0.25 7.90
C MET A 12 -7.56 0.55 7.85
N PHE A 13 -7.96 1.05 6.67
CA PHE A 13 -9.23 1.76 6.51
C PHE A 13 -10.45 0.87 6.73
N ALA A 14 -10.35 -0.44 6.45
CA ALA A 14 -11.43 -1.39 6.70
C ALA A 14 -11.56 -1.77 8.19
N MET A 15 -10.44 -2.06 8.86
CA MET A 15 -10.45 -2.58 10.24
C MET A 15 -10.42 -1.48 11.30
N VAL A 16 -9.71 -0.38 11.07
CA VAL A 16 -9.46 0.70 12.04
C VAL A 16 -9.53 2.09 11.37
N PRO A 17 -10.67 2.49 10.78
CA PRO A 17 -10.78 3.66 9.90
C PRO A 17 -10.34 4.98 10.54
N GLN A 18 -10.72 5.22 11.80
CA GLN A 18 -10.35 6.46 12.50
C GLN A 18 -8.84 6.53 12.74
N GLN A 19 -8.23 5.43 13.18
CA GLN A 19 -6.80 5.35 13.43
C GLN A 19 -6.01 5.37 12.12
N ALA A 20 -6.54 4.78 11.06
CA ALA A 20 -5.96 4.88 9.72
C ALA A 20 -5.84 6.34 9.28
N LEU A 21 -6.90 7.16 9.41
CA LEU A 21 -6.84 8.59 9.10
C LEU A 21 -5.79 9.32 9.95
N LEU A 22 -5.72 9.03 11.25
CA LEU A 22 -4.74 9.64 12.16
C LEU A 22 -3.30 9.27 11.77
N ILE A 23 -3.05 8.00 11.46
CA ILE A 23 -1.73 7.51 11.04
C ILE A 23 -1.32 8.18 9.73
N HIS A 24 -2.19 8.19 8.72
CA HIS A 24 -1.88 8.82 7.44
C HIS A 24 -1.64 10.33 7.58
N GLY A 25 -2.45 11.01 8.41
CA GLY A 25 -2.23 12.42 8.74
C GLY A 25 -0.90 12.67 9.45
N ALA A 26 -0.53 11.81 10.41
CA ALA A 26 0.75 11.88 11.10
C ALA A 26 1.93 11.61 10.15
N LEU A 27 1.84 10.60 9.29
CA LEU A 27 2.86 10.28 8.28
C LEU A 27 3.05 11.41 7.28
N LEU A 28 1.98 12.08 6.86
CA LEU A 28 2.07 13.25 5.99
C LEU A 28 2.87 14.39 6.66
N LEU A 29 2.51 14.73 7.90
CA LEU A 29 3.19 15.79 8.65
C LEU A 29 4.67 15.42 8.92
N LEU A 30 4.91 14.20 9.39
CA LEU A 30 6.26 13.68 9.62
C LEU A 30 7.08 13.64 8.34
N GLY A 31 6.46 13.28 7.21
CA GLY A 31 7.10 13.26 5.89
C GLY A 31 7.57 14.65 5.46
N ILE A 32 6.74 15.68 5.65
CA ILE A 32 7.11 17.08 5.36
C ILE A 32 8.27 17.52 6.27
N VAL A 33 8.15 17.30 7.58
CA VAL A 33 9.19 17.70 8.54
C VAL A 33 10.50 16.96 8.27
N ALA A 34 10.44 15.65 8.06
CA ALA A 34 11.60 14.83 7.75
C ALA A 34 12.25 15.25 6.43
N GLY A 35 11.46 15.59 5.40
CA GLY A 35 11.98 16.09 4.13
C GLY A 35 12.74 17.40 4.31
N VAL A 36 12.11 18.39 4.93
CA VAL A 36 12.74 19.71 5.18
C VAL A 36 14.00 19.58 6.03
N THR A 37 13.95 18.79 7.10
CA THR A 37 15.13 18.58 7.97
C THR A 37 16.25 17.85 7.25
N THR A 38 15.94 16.84 6.43
CA THR A 38 16.93 16.11 5.63
C THR A 38 17.62 17.04 4.62
N ASP A 39 16.84 17.87 3.91
CA ASP A 39 17.39 18.81 2.93
C ASP A 39 18.29 19.87 3.58
N LEU A 40 17.92 20.38 4.76
CA LEU A 40 18.73 21.35 5.49
C LEU A 40 20.05 20.76 6.01
N VAL A 41 20.04 19.51 6.49
CA VAL A 41 21.21 18.87 7.10
C VAL A 41 22.14 18.23 6.07
N ILE A 42 21.57 17.61 5.03
CA ILE A 42 22.29 16.71 4.11
C ILE A 42 22.32 17.27 2.67
N GLY A 43 21.48 18.25 2.31
CA GLY A 43 21.24 18.69 0.94
C GLY A 43 22.47 19.06 0.11
N ARG A 44 23.55 19.60 0.70
CA ARG A 44 24.79 19.90 -0.05
C ARG A 44 25.75 18.72 -0.24
N ARG A 45 25.60 17.63 0.52
CA ARG A 45 26.50 16.46 0.49
C ARG A 45 25.91 15.24 -0.24
N PHE A 46 24.58 15.14 -0.32
CA PHE A 46 23.89 13.99 -0.93
C PHE A 46 23.78 14.08 -2.46
N ASP A 47 23.76 15.29 -3.03
CA ASP A 47 23.72 15.50 -4.48
C ASP A 47 24.87 14.82 -5.22
N GLN A 48 26.08 14.81 -4.64
CA GLN A 48 27.24 14.14 -5.22
C GLN A 48 27.11 12.60 -5.24
N TYR A 49 26.31 12.02 -4.33
CA TYR A 49 26.08 10.57 -4.26
C TYR A 49 24.92 10.10 -5.17
N LEU A 50 23.92 10.96 -5.42
CA LEU A 50 22.77 10.67 -6.30
C LEU A 50 23.03 11.00 -7.78
N MET A 51 23.98 11.91 -8.08
CA MET A 51 24.37 12.28 -9.45
C MET A 51 25.03 11.16 -10.26
N ALA A 52 25.20 9.96 -9.70
CA ALA A 52 25.52 8.75 -10.46
C ALA A 52 24.27 8.18 -11.19
N CYS A 53 23.36 9.04 -11.67
CA CYS A 53 22.25 8.67 -12.54
C CYS A 53 22.78 8.34 -13.95
N GLN A 54 23.40 7.18 -14.11
CA GLN A 54 23.81 6.64 -15.41
C GLN A 54 22.67 5.94 -16.18
N GLY A 55 21.45 5.91 -15.62
CA GLY A 55 20.40 4.98 -16.06
C GLY A 55 19.16 5.59 -16.70
N LEU A 56 19.02 6.92 -16.81
CA LEU A 56 17.90 7.49 -17.56
C LEU A 56 18.29 7.59 -19.04
N THR A 57 18.36 6.44 -19.70
CA THR A 57 18.41 6.40 -21.17
C THR A 57 17.06 6.88 -21.67
N LEU A 58 16.94 8.18 -21.95
CA LEU A 58 15.84 8.72 -22.73
C LEU A 58 15.90 8.02 -24.09
N HIS A 59 15.02 7.04 -24.30
CA HIS A 59 14.87 6.46 -25.62
C HIS A 59 14.42 7.59 -26.56
N PRO A 60 15.19 7.87 -27.63
CA PRO A 60 14.72 8.78 -28.65
C PRO A 60 13.49 8.13 -29.30
N ASP A 61 12.38 8.85 -29.26
CA ASP A 61 11.29 8.72 -30.22
C ASP A 61 10.59 7.34 -30.32
N HIS A 62 9.97 6.90 -29.22
CA HIS A 62 8.64 6.33 -29.39
C HIS A 62 7.61 7.43 -29.12
N HIS A 63 7.32 8.19 -30.18
CA HIS A 63 6.04 8.87 -30.32
C HIS A 63 4.93 7.80 -30.38
N GLU A 64 4.67 7.12 -29.27
CA GLU A 64 3.30 6.71 -28.99
C GLU A 64 2.56 8.03 -28.80
N THR A 65 2.05 8.53 -29.92
CA THR A 65 0.95 9.47 -29.90
C THR A 65 -0.02 8.92 -28.87
N LEU A 66 -0.34 9.74 -27.88
CA LEU A 66 -1.57 9.60 -27.11
C LEU A 66 -2.68 9.68 -28.16
N VAL A 67 -2.92 8.57 -28.86
CA VAL A 67 -4.11 8.33 -29.65
C VAL A 67 -5.18 8.26 -28.58
N THR A 68 -5.65 9.45 -28.21
CA THR A 68 -7.01 9.63 -27.75
C THR A 68 -7.83 9.11 -28.91
N ASP A 69 -8.08 7.81 -28.88
CA ASP A 69 -8.92 7.13 -29.83
C ASP A 69 -10.27 7.85 -29.71
N THR A 70 -10.55 8.70 -30.70
CA THR A 70 -11.81 9.45 -30.80
C THR A 70 -12.93 8.55 -31.31
N THR A 71 -12.68 7.24 -31.32
CA THR A 71 -13.66 6.22 -31.63
C THR A 71 -14.81 6.33 -30.63
N PRO A 72 -16.05 6.51 -31.10
CA PRO A 72 -17.19 6.56 -30.20
C PRO A 72 -17.28 5.21 -29.46
N TRP A 73 -17.44 5.26 -28.14
CA TRP A 73 -17.52 4.10 -27.23
C TRP A 73 -18.42 2.96 -27.73
N TRP A 74 -19.46 3.28 -28.52
CA TRP A 74 -20.32 2.31 -29.20
C TRP A 74 -19.54 1.40 -30.17
N GLN A 75 -18.62 1.90 -31.00
CA GLN A 75 -17.94 1.05 -31.99
C GLN A 75 -17.12 -0.10 -31.36
N HIS A 76 -16.65 0.08 -30.13
CA HIS A 76 -15.94 -0.95 -29.36
C HIS A 76 -16.84 -2.13 -28.94
N TRP A 77 -18.16 -1.94 -28.87
CA TRP A 77 -19.11 -3.00 -28.52
C TRP A 77 -19.47 -3.91 -29.69
N ARG A 78 -19.10 -3.56 -30.93
CA ARG A 78 -19.36 -4.40 -32.11
C ARG A 78 -18.43 -5.62 -32.20
N HIS A 79 -17.25 -5.54 -31.59
CA HIS A 79 -16.32 -6.65 -31.43
C HIS A 79 -15.88 -6.69 -29.97
N CYS A 80 -16.77 -7.18 -29.10
CA CYS A 80 -16.50 -7.23 -27.67
C CYS A 80 -15.33 -8.20 -27.42
N SER A 81 -14.19 -7.68 -26.96
CA SER A 81 -13.07 -8.51 -26.51
C SER A 81 -13.52 -9.39 -25.33
N MET A 82 -12.95 -10.60 -25.25
CA MET A 82 -13.30 -11.55 -24.18
C MET A 82 -12.99 -10.97 -22.79
N SER A 83 -11.93 -10.16 -22.70
CA SER A 83 -11.55 -9.43 -21.48
C SER A 83 -12.59 -8.39 -21.07
N ARG A 84 -13.10 -7.55 -21.98
CA ARG A 84 -14.16 -6.57 -21.68
C ARG A 84 -15.45 -7.26 -21.25
N GLY A 85 -15.83 -8.34 -21.93
CA GLY A 85 -17.00 -9.13 -21.57
C GLY A 85 -16.90 -9.70 -20.15
N VAL A 86 -15.82 -10.39 -19.83
CA VAL A 86 -15.62 -11.02 -18.51
C VAL A 86 -15.53 -9.97 -17.40
N LEU A 87 -14.69 -8.94 -17.58
CA LEU A 87 -14.52 -7.89 -16.56
C LEU A 87 -15.80 -7.06 -16.39
N GLY A 88 -16.44 -6.67 -17.49
CA GLY A 88 -17.66 -5.86 -17.46
C GLY A 88 -18.84 -6.60 -16.83
N VAL A 89 -19.09 -7.85 -17.24
CA VAL A 89 -20.16 -8.67 -16.66
C VAL A 89 -19.85 -9.01 -15.20
N GLY A 90 -18.60 -9.33 -14.87
CA GLY A 90 -18.19 -9.62 -13.49
C GLY A 90 -18.39 -8.41 -12.55
N LEU A 91 -17.95 -7.23 -12.98
CA LEU A 91 -18.15 -5.99 -12.22
C LEU A 91 -19.62 -5.60 -12.11
N LEU A 92 -20.41 -5.79 -13.16
CA LEU A 92 -21.86 -5.55 -13.14
C LEU A 92 -22.57 -6.51 -12.17
N ALA A 93 -22.24 -7.80 -12.20
CA ALA A 93 -22.80 -8.79 -11.29
C ALA A 93 -22.44 -8.47 -9.84
N LEU A 94 -21.19 -8.08 -9.57
CA LEU A 94 -20.75 -7.66 -8.24
C LEU A 94 -21.49 -6.40 -7.77
N LEU A 95 -21.64 -5.40 -8.65
CA LEU A 95 -22.38 -4.17 -8.35
C LEU A 95 -23.84 -4.49 -7.98
N MET A 96 -24.49 -5.35 -8.77
CA MET A 96 -25.87 -5.79 -8.51
C MET A 96 -25.98 -6.58 -7.20
N GLY A 97 -25.03 -7.47 -6.90
CA GLY A 97 -25.00 -8.23 -5.64
C GLY A 97 -24.86 -7.34 -4.41
N ILE A 98 -24.13 -6.23 -4.52
CA ILE A 98 -23.94 -5.29 -3.41
C ILE A 98 -25.15 -4.35 -3.24
N ILE A 99 -25.76 -3.91 -4.34
CA ILE A 99 -26.97 -3.08 -4.31
C ILE A 99 -28.16 -3.87 -3.75
N THR A 100 -28.30 -5.14 -4.14
CA THR A 100 -29.35 -6.05 -3.63
C THR A 100 -29.12 -6.46 -2.18
N GLY A 101 -27.89 -6.33 -1.69
CA GLY A 101 -27.52 -6.63 -0.31
C GLY A 101 -27.21 -8.09 -0.02
N GLU A 102 -27.13 -8.92 -1.07
CA GLU A 102 -26.62 -10.29 -1.00
C GLU A 102 -25.12 -10.33 -0.67
N ILE A 103 -24.37 -9.30 -1.09
CA ILE A 103 -22.93 -9.20 -0.92
C ILE A 103 -22.60 -7.92 -0.14
N GLY A 104 -21.90 -8.05 1.00
CA GLY A 104 -21.43 -6.93 1.80
C GLY A 104 -22.25 -6.67 3.07
N PRO A 105 -22.06 -5.51 3.75
CA PRO A 105 -22.78 -5.17 4.98
C PRO A 105 -24.28 -5.18 4.72
N PRO A 106 -25.14 -5.71 5.61
CA PRO A 106 -26.58 -5.86 5.36
C PRO A 106 -27.31 -4.51 5.25
N GLU A 107 -26.83 -3.50 5.98
CA GLU A 107 -27.38 -2.15 5.98
C GLU A 107 -26.68 -1.24 4.97
N TRP A 108 -27.39 -0.20 4.52
CA TRP A 108 -26.82 0.88 3.72
C TRP A 108 -25.99 1.82 4.59
N ASN A 109 -24.79 1.36 4.95
CA ASN A 109 -23.79 2.15 5.64
C ASN A 109 -22.83 2.83 4.64
N TRP A 110 -21.98 3.72 5.17
CA TRP A 110 -20.96 4.44 4.37
C TRP A 110 -20.04 3.47 3.60
N LEU A 111 -19.77 2.28 4.16
CA LEU A 111 -18.93 1.26 3.53
C LEU A 111 -19.60 0.68 2.28
N ARG A 112 -20.91 0.39 2.33
CA ARG A 112 -21.65 -0.06 1.13
C ARG A 112 -21.64 1.02 0.05
N VAL A 113 -21.80 2.30 0.44
CA VAL A 113 -21.76 3.43 -0.51
C VAL A 113 -20.39 3.57 -1.19
N THR A 114 -19.29 3.49 -0.44
CA THR A 114 -17.93 3.62 -1.02
C THR A 114 -17.59 2.45 -1.93
N ILE A 115 -18.02 1.23 -1.61
CA ILE A 115 -17.81 0.06 -2.45
C ILE A 115 -18.63 0.18 -3.75
N VAL A 116 -19.90 0.57 -3.68
CA VAL A 116 -20.75 0.80 -4.87
C VAL A 116 -20.16 1.87 -5.77
N LEU A 117 -19.69 2.99 -5.20
CA LEU A 117 -19.04 4.06 -5.97
C LEU A 117 -17.77 3.56 -6.66
N THR A 118 -16.91 2.86 -5.94
CA THR A 118 -15.64 2.34 -6.47
C THR A 118 -15.86 1.35 -7.61
N ILE A 119 -16.79 0.40 -7.43
CA ILE A 119 -17.12 -0.58 -8.48
C ILE A 119 -17.81 0.11 -9.67
N GLY A 120 -18.68 1.09 -9.42
CA GLY A 120 -19.31 1.87 -10.48
C GLY A 120 -18.29 2.64 -11.33
N ILE A 121 -17.28 3.25 -10.71
CA ILE A 121 -16.18 3.91 -11.41
C ILE A 121 -15.36 2.89 -12.21
N ALA A 122 -14.99 1.76 -11.59
CA ALA A 122 -14.24 0.69 -12.27
C ALA A 122 -15.00 0.14 -13.48
N LEU A 123 -16.32 -0.09 -13.33
CA LEU A 123 -17.19 -0.50 -14.42
C LEU A 123 -17.21 0.56 -15.53
N GLY A 124 -17.34 1.84 -15.17
CA GLY A 124 -17.25 2.95 -16.12
C GLY A 124 -15.96 2.92 -16.93
N ILE A 125 -14.82 2.77 -16.26
CA ILE A 125 -13.50 2.68 -16.90
C ILE A 125 -13.44 1.49 -17.87
N VAL A 126 -13.86 0.30 -17.44
CA VAL A 126 -13.85 -0.91 -18.29
C VAL A 126 -14.74 -0.75 -19.53
N MET A 127 -15.86 -0.01 -19.40
CA MET A 127 -16.78 0.23 -20.51
C MET A 127 -16.29 1.29 -21.49
N THR A 128 -15.48 2.26 -21.05
CA THR A 128 -15.04 3.39 -21.90
C THR A 128 -13.65 3.21 -22.53
N VAL A 129 -12.78 2.41 -21.92
CA VAL A 129 -11.37 2.30 -22.33
C VAL A 129 -11.17 1.34 -23.53
N SER A 130 -10.08 1.55 -24.28
CA SER A 130 -9.71 0.76 -25.47
C SER A 130 -9.45 -0.71 -25.15
N ASP A 131 -9.65 -1.58 -26.16
CA ASP A 131 -9.43 -3.02 -26.02
C ASP A 131 -7.96 -3.38 -25.75
N HIS A 132 -7.02 -2.64 -26.37
CA HIS A 132 -5.59 -2.82 -26.12
C HIS A 132 -5.24 -2.63 -24.63
N PHE A 133 -5.78 -1.59 -24.00
CA PHE A 133 -5.53 -1.35 -22.59
C PHE A 133 -6.17 -2.42 -21.69
N LEU A 134 -7.36 -2.92 -22.05
CA LEU A 134 -8.02 -3.99 -21.31
C LEU A 134 -7.25 -5.31 -21.40
N GLU A 135 -6.79 -5.71 -22.57
CA GLU A 135 -6.11 -7.00 -22.76
C GLU A 135 -4.66 -6.99 -22.30
N GLU A 136 -3.88 -5.97 -22.66
CA GLU A 136 -2.44 -5.99 -22.39
C GLU A 136 -2.13 -5.42 -21.00
N HIS A 137 -2.73 -4.28 -20.62
CA HIS A 137 -2.45 -3.64 -19.32
C HIS A 137 -3.29 -4.19 -18.17
N LEU A 138 -4.62 -4.26 -18.30
CA LEU A 138 -5.46 -4.77 -17.21
C LEU A 138 -5.41 -6.29 -17.09
N TRP A 139 -5.62 -7.02 -18.18
CA TRP A 139 -5.72 -8.48 -18.11
C TRP A 139 -4.35 -9.16 -17.98
N ARG A 140 -3.48 -9.03 -18.98
CA ARG A 140 -2.16 -9.70 -18.98
C ARG A 140 -1.24 -9.19 -17.90
N HIS A 141 -1.15 -7.88 -17.69
CA HIS A 141 -0.23 -7.32 -16.70
C HIS A 141 -0.83 -7.31 -15.29
N VAL A 142 -2.00 -6.70 -15.05
CA VAL A 142 -2.56 -6.63 -13.68
C VAL A 142 -3.14 -7.98 -13.22
N VAL A 143 -4.13 -8.52 -13.93
CA VAL A 143 -4.87 -9.72 -13.47
C VAL A 143 -3.99 -10.97 -13.46
N ILE A 144 -3.18 -11.18 -14.49
CA ILE A 144 -2.39 -12.42 -14.60
C ILE A 144 -1.04 -12.32 -13.87
N GLN A 145 -0.34 -11.18 -13.89
CA GLN A 145 0.99 -11.10 -13.25
C GLN A 145 0.96 -10.57 -11.82
N HIS A 146 0.19 -9.51 -11.55
CA HIS A 146 0.24 -8.84 -10.24
C HIS A 146 -0.70 -9.48 -9.22
N ILE A 147 -1.97 -9.74 -9.58
CA ILE A 147 -2.96 -10.27 -8.62
C ILE A 147 -2.49 -11.58 -7.95
N PRO A 148 -1.97 -12.60 -8.66
CA PRO A 148 -1.59 -13.85 -8.00
C PRO A 148 -0.43 -13.67 -7.02
N ARG A 149 0.50 -12.75 -7.31
CA ARG A 149 1.63 -12.46 -6.42
C ARG A 149 1.17 -11.72 -5.17
N VAL A 150 0.33 -10.70 -5.32
CA VAL A 150 -0.27 -9.96 -4.20
C VAL A 150 -1.10 -10.92 -3.35
N PHE A 151 -1.98 -11.70 -3.97
CA PHE A 151 -2.81 -12.69 -3.28
C PHE A 151 -1.98 -13.72 -2.52
N ALA A 152 -0.97 -14.33 -3.17
CA ALA A 152 -0.12 -15.33 -2.53
C ALA A 152 0.64 -14.76 -1.33
N TRP A 153 1.11 -13.51 -1.42
CA TRP A 153 1.83 -12.87 -0.32
C TRP A 153 0.91 -12.41 0.81
N THR A 154 -0.27 -11.85 0.52
CA THR A 154 -1.29 -11.53 1.53
C THR A 154 -1.80 -12.78 2.23
N LEU A 155 -2.07 -13.86 1.49
CA LEU A 155 -2.44 -15.14 2.07
C LEU A 155 -1.29 -15.69 2.92
N GLY A 156 -0.06 -15.64 2.41
CA GLY A 156 1.13 -16.08 3.14
C GLY A 156 1.36 -15.31 4.44
N SER A 157 1.17 -13.98 4.43
CA SER A 157 1.31 -13.16 5.64
C SER A 157 0.21 -13.44 6.65
N LEU A 158 -1.03 -13.67 6.19
CA LEU A 158 -2.14 -14.07 7.07
C LEU A 158 -1.94 -15.47 7.67
N VAL A 159 -1.44 -16.43 6.88
CA VAL A 159 -1.09 -17.77 7.37
C VAL A 159 0.06 -17.68 8.37
N LEU A 160 1.12 -16.93 8.04
CA LEU A 160 2.24 -16.71 8.95
C LEU A 160 1.76 -16.06 10.25
N LEU A 161 0.92 -15.03 10.16
CA LEU A 161 0.30 -14.39 11.32
C LEU A 161 -0.46 -15.42 12.14
N HIS A 162 -1.31 -16.23 11.51
CA HIS A 162 -2.09 -17.25 12.21
C HIS A 162 -1.19 -18.26 12.93
N LEU A 163 -0.11 -18.71 12.28
CA LEU A 163 0.87 -19.61 12.90
C LEU A 163 1.59 -18.93 14.08
N VAL A 164 2.00 -17.67 13.91
CA VAL A 164 2.63 -16.88 14.97
C VAL A 164 1.68 -16.73 16.14
N THR A 165 0.44 -16.27 15.95
CA THR A 165 -0.50 -16.04 17.06
C THR A 165 -0.98 -17.32 17.75
N THR A 166 -0.98 -18.45 17.03
CA THR A 166 -1.47 -19.74 17.57
C THR A 166 -0.36 -20.52 18.28
N HIS A 167 0.88 -20.44 17.80
CA HIS A 167 1.99 -21.22 18.35
C HIS A 167 3.00 -20.40 19.15
N LEU A 168 3.17 -19.12 18.83
CA LEU A 168 3.95 -18.19 19.63
C LEU A 168 2.97 -17.41 20.49
N ASP A 169 2.97 -17.72 21.78
CA ASP A 169 2.30 -16.89 22.77
C ASP A 169 2.92 -15.48 22.63
N VAL A 170 2.18 -14.51 22.08
CA VAL A 170 2.66 -13.12 21.89
C VAL A 170 2.55 -12.34 23.21
N ALA A 171 1.78 -12.88 24.16
CA ALA A 171 1.56 -12.32 25.48
C ALA A 171 2.84 -12.16 26.34
N PRO A 172 3.82 -13.08 26.36
CA PRO A 172 5.11 -12.88 27.01
C PRO A 172 5.95 -11.79 26.32
N LEU A 173 5.85 -11.63 25.00
CA LEU A 173 6.55 -10.56 24.27
C LEU A 173 6.03 -9.18 24.67
N LEU A 174 4.72 -9.07 24.96
CA LEU A 174 4.10 -7.89 25.57
C LEU A 174 4.59 -7.64 27.00
N ARG A 175 4.91 -8.70 27.77
CA ARG A 175 5.48 -8.59 29.13
C ARG A 175 6.94 -8.13 29.14
N HIS A 176 7.69 -8.35 28.07
CA HIS A 176 9.08 -7.86 27.93
C HIS A 176 9.16 -6.35 27.67
N GLY A 177 8.02 -5.65 27.56
CA GLY A 177 7.93 -4.20 27.54
C GLY A 177 7.72 -3.66 26.12
N VAL A 178 6.90 -2.61 26.03
CA VAL A 178 6.49 -1.97 24.77
C VAL A 178 7.70 -1.52 23.92
N TRP A 179 8.83 -1.21 24.54
CA TRP A 179 10.10 -0.85 23.89
C TRP A 179 10.73 -1.97 23.05
N VAL A 180 10.62 -3.22 23.50
CA VAL A 180 11.09 -4.38 22.72
C VAL A 180 10.23 -4.53 21.48
N MET A 181 8.92 -4.40 21.64
CA MET A 181 7.97 -4.53 20.54
C MET A 181 8.11 -3.38 19.53
N LEU A 182 8.34 -2.15 19.99
CA LEU A 182 8.70 -1.02 19.14
C LEU A 182 9.95 -1.33 18.29
N SER A 183 10.97 -1.91 18.91
CA SER A 183 12.22 -2.24 18.21
C SER A 183 11.99 -3.33 17.15
N ILE A 184 11.23 -4.37 17.48
CA ILE A 184 10.85 -5.44 16.53
C ILE A 184 10.03 -4.86 15.38
N ALA A 185 9.05 -3.99 15.68
CA ALA A 185 8.25 -3.29 14.68
C ALA A 185 9.13 -2.48 13.71
N CYS A 186 10.10 -1.73 14.21
CA CYS A 186 11.03 -1.00 13.34
C CYS A 186 11.89 -1.94 12.48
N LEU A 187 12.39 -3.05 13.05
CA LEU A 187 13.22 -4.01 12.31
C LEU A 187 12.43 -4.72 11.19
N VAL A 188 11.22 -5.19 11.49
CA VAL A 188 10.36 -5.87 10.51
C VAL A 188 9.93 -4.90 9.40
N GLY A 189 9.70 -3.62 9.72
CA GLY A 189 9.37 -2.57 8.75
C GLY A 189 10.49 -2.25 7.74
N VAL A 190 11.71 -2.77 7.95
CA VAL A 190 12.80 -2.64 6.96
C VAL A 190 12.51 -3.44 5.70
N ILE A 191 11.73 -4.53 5.80
CA ILE A 191 11.37 -5.38 4.67
C ILE A 191 10.43 -4.58 3.75
N PRO A 192 10.85 -4.25 2.50
CA PRO A 192 10.12 -3.35 1.61
C PRO A 192 8.94 -4.06 0.91
N GLU A 193 7.99 -4.54 1.70
CA GLU A 193 6.79 -5.25 1.25
C GLU A 193 5.63 -5.08 2.24
N SER A 194 4.39 -5.01 1.74
CA SER A 194 3.16 -4.79 2.54
C SER A 194 2.84 -5.91 3.54
N GLY A 195 3.22 -7.16 3.25
CA GLY A 195 2.91 -8.35 4.06
C GLY A 195 3.34 -8.27 5.53
N PRO A 196 4.63 -8.02 5.83
CA PRO A 196 5.12 -7.85 7.20
C PRO A 196 4.42 -6.74 7.99
N HIS A 197 3.95 -5.69 7.34
CA HIS A 197 3.21 -4.61 8.00
C HIS A 197 1.77 -5.03 8.36
N LEU A 198 1.13 -5.85 7.52
CA LEU A 198 -0.21 -6.39 7.78
C LEU A 198 -0.31 -7.13 9.11
N VAL A 199 0.78 -7.78 9.55
CA VAL A 199 0.88 -8.43 10.86
C VAL A 199 0.60 -7.40 11.98
N PHE A 200 1.26 -6.24 11.94
CA PHE A 200 1.07 -5.19 12.95
C PHE A 200 -0.30 -4.54 12.86
N VAL A 201 -0.83 -4.31 11.66
CA VAL A 201 -2.21 -3.82 11.46
C VAL A 201 -3.21 -4.75 12.12
N THR A 202 -3.06 -6.06 11.93
CA THR A 202 -4.00 -7.06 12.47
C THR A 202 -3.86 -7.19 13.98
N LEU A 203 -2.63 -7.22 14.52
CA LEU A 203 -2.39 -7.23 15.96
C LEU A 203 -2.96 -5.97 16.64
N PHE A 204 -2.88 -4.81 15.98
CA PHE A 204 -3.49 -3.58 16.47
C PHE A 204 -5.02 -3.63 16.43
N ALA A 205 -5.59 -4.11 15.33
CA ALA A 205 -7.04 -4.28 15.20
C ALA A 205 -7.61 -5.26 16.26
N GLN A 206 -6.82 -6.24 16.70
CA GLN A 206 -7.15 -7.15 17.80
C GLN A 206 -6.92 -6.55 19.20
N GLY A 207 -6.37 -5.34 19.30
CA GLY A 207 -6.07 -4.67 20.57
C GLY A 207 -4.83 -5.19 21.30
N LEU A 208 -3.96 -5.96 20.61
CA LEU A 208 -2.77 -6.56 21.22
C LEU A 208 -1.58 -5.61 21.28
N ILE A 209 -1.46 -4.66 20.35
CA ILE A 209 -0.37 -3.68 20.32
C ILE A 209 -0.91 -2.24 20.42
N PRO A 210 -0.16 -1.30 21.02
CA PRO A 210 -0.57 0.10 21.09
C PRO A 210 -0.35 0.85 19.78
N LEU A 211 -0.98 2.02 19.65
CA LEU A 211 -0.88 2.87 18.46
C LEU A 211 0.56 3.33 18.20
N SER A 212 1.35 3.53 19.26
CA SER A 212 2.77 3.90 19.17
C SER A 212 3.60 2.89 18.38
N VAL A 213 3.36 1.59 18.57
CA VAL A 213 4.05 0.52 17.84
C VAL A 213 3.59 0.44 16.39
N LEU A 214 2.28 0.53 16.14
CA LEU A 214 1.75 0.52 14.78
C LEU A 214 2.25 1.74 13.98
N LEU A 215 2.24 2.94 14.56
CA LEU A 215 2.73 4.16 13.91
C LEU A 215 4.22 4.05 13.60
N ALA A 216 5.03 3.55 14.54
CA ALA A 216 6.45 3.34 14.30
C ALA A 216 6.70 2.35 13.16
N ASN A 217 5.98 1.22 13.10
CA ASN A 217 6.07 0.29 11.98
C ASN A 217 5.63 0.96 10.67
N SER A 218 4.60 1.80 10.69
CA SER A 218 4.10 2.56 9.53
C SER A 218 5.12 3.59 9.03
N ILE A 219 5.93 4.18 9.92
CA ILE A 219 6.99 5.13 9.55
C ILE A 219 8.15 4.42 8.85
N VAL A 220 8.51 3.22 9.31
CA VAL A 220 9.61 2.45 8.68
C VAL A 220 9.16 1.80 7.38
N GLN A 221 7.87 1.47 7.27
CA GLN A 221 7.32 0.86 6.09
C GLN A 221 7.18 1.87 4.95
N ASP A 222 7.65 1.51 3.76
CA ASP A 222 7.63 2.38 2.57
C ASP A 222 6.83 1.76 1.40
N GLY A 223 6.08 0.70 1.70
CA GLY A 223 5.37 -0.13 0.71
C GLY A 223 6.29 -0.65 -0.41
N HIS A 224 5.73 -0.87 -1.59
CA HIS A 224 6.47 -1.30 -2.77
C HIS A 224 7.37 -0.20 -3.39
N GLY A 225 7.21 1.06 -2.97
CA GLY A 225 7.96 2.20 -3.49
C GLY A 225 9.47 2.12 -3.24
N MET A 226 9.90 1.27 -2.29
CA MET A 226 11.29 1.08 -1.94
C MET A 226 12.01 0.01 -2.79
N LEU A 227 11.27 -0.85 -3.51
CA LEU A 227 11.85 -1.88 -4.37
C LEU A 227 12.70 -1.30 -5.52
N PRO A 228 12.28 -0.24 -6.23
CA PRO A 228 13.11 0.41 -7.24
C PRO A 228 14.38 1.02 -6.65
N LEU A 229 14.31 1.63 -5.46
CA LEU A 229 15.48 2.22 -4.81
C LEU A 229 16.47 1.14 -4.37
N LEU A 230 15.98 0.00 -3.87
CA LEU A 230 16.81 -1.16 -3.53
C LEU A 230 17.51 -1.74 -4.77
N ALA A 231 16.81 -1.80 -5.90
CA ALA A 231 17.36 -2.26 -7.17
C ALA A 231 18.42 -1.28 -7.74
N HIS A 232 18.22 0.02 -7.56
CA HIS A 232 19.13 1.05 -8.06
C HIS A 232 20.37 1.24 -7.16
N SER A 233 20.17 1.41 -5.85
CA SER A 233 21.26 1.66 -4.89
C SER A 233 20.95 1.13 -3.51
N ARG A 234 21.61 0.01 -3.16
CA ARG A 234 21.55 -0.59 -1.81
C ARG A 234 22.00 0.38 -0.71
N ARG A 235 22.95 1.27 -1.01
CA ARG A 235 23.43 2.28 -0.06
C ARG A 235 22.35 3.33 0.23
N ALA A 236 21.71 3.85 -0.81
CA ALA A 236 20.61 4.80 -0.66
C ALA A 236 19.44 4.17 0.09
N PHE A 237 19.08 2.92 -0.25
CA PHE A 237 18.09 2.13 0.49
C PHE A 237 18.39 2.07 2.00
N LEU A 238 19.61 1.67 2.37
CA LEU A 238 20.00 1.54 3.79
C LEU A 238 19.99 2.90 4.51
N VAL A 239 20.43 3.98 3.86
CA VAL A 239 20.41 5.33 4.44
C VAL A 239 18.97 5.78 4.71
N VAL A 240 18.07 5.63 3.74
CA VAL A 240 16.66 6.01 3.91
C VAL A 240 16.01 5.18 5.03
N LYS A 241 16.23 3.87 5.06
CA LYS A 241 15.72 3.01 6.14
C LYS A 241 16.27 3.38 7.51
N ALA A 242 17.56 3.73 7.60
CA ALA A 242 18.15 4.19 8.87
C ALA A 242 17.50 5.49 9.37
N ILE A 243 17.23 6.45 8.47
CA ILE A 243 16.52 7.70 8.79
C ILE A 243 15.10 7.39 9.27
N ASN A 244 14.37 6.52 8.55
CA ASN A 244 13.01 6.15 8.93
C ASN A 244 12.98 5.45 10.30
N ILE A 245 13.88 4.50 10.57
CA ILE A 245 13.98 3.82 11.88
C ILE A 245 14.27 4.83 13.00
N LEU A 246 15.18 5.77 12.77
CA LEU A 246 15.49 6.80 13.77
C LEU A 246 14.26 7.63 14.12
N ILE A 247 13.51 8.09 13.10
CA ILE A 247 12.28 8.86 13.30
C ILE A 247 11.20 8.00 13.97
N ALA A 248 11.04 6.74 13.54
CA ALA A 248 10.08 5.81 14.11
C ALA A 248 10.34 5.53 15.60
N MET A 249 11.60 5.30 15.98
CA MET A 249 12.00 5.08 17.37
C MET A 249 11.77 6.34 18.22
N LEU A 250 12.05 7.53 17.67
CA LEU A 250 11.85 8.79 18.36
C LEU A 250 10.36 9.07 18.58
N VAL A 251 9.55 9.00 17.52
CA VAL A 251 8.10 9.26 17.57
C VAL A 251 7.39 8.21 18.44
N GLY A 252 7.66 6.92 18.19
CA GLY A 252 7.09 5.82 18.96
C GLY A 252 7.50 5.89 20.44
N GLY A 253 8.76 6.20 20.72
CA GLY A 253 9.26 6.36 22.09
C GLY A 253 8.60 7.52 22.84
N ILE A 254 8.40 8.67 22.19
CA ILE A 254 7.68 9.82 22.79
C ILE A 254 6.24 9.42 23.12
N MET A 255 5.55 8.69 22.24
CA MET A 255 4.18 8.26 22.49
C MET A 255 4.08 7.28 23.67
N ILE A 256 5.00 6.32 23.75
CA ILE A 256 5.07 5.37 24.88
C ILE A 256 5.27 6.13 26.20
N LEU A 257 6.19 7.10 26.24
CA LEU A 257 6.44 7.93 27.42
C LEU A 257 5.24 8.82 27.78
N GLY A 258 4.47 9.26 26.78
CA GLY A 258 3.22 10.01 26.95
C GLY A 258 2.01 9.16 27.36
N GLY A 259 2.19 7.84 27.58
CA GLY A 259 1.14 6.92 27.99
C GLY A 259 0.15 6.55 26.87
N ARG A 260 0.58 6.57 25.60
CA ARG A 260 -0.23 6.31 24.40
C ARG A 260 0.31 5.20 23.51
#